data_AF-A0A9K3LTJ7-F1
#
_entry.id   AF-A0A9K3LTJ7-F1
#
_cell.length_a   1.000
_cell.length_b   1.000
_cell.length_c   1.000
_cell.angle_alpha   90.00
_cell.angle_beta   90.00
_cell.angle_gamma   90.00
#
_symmetry.space_group_name_H-M   'P 1'
#
loop_
_entity.id
_entity.type
_entity.pdbx_description
1 polymer ?
#
loop_
_entity_poly.entity_id
_entity_poly.type
_entity_poly.pdbx_seq_one_letter_code
_entity_poly.pdbx_strand_id
1 'polypeptide(L)'
;MPPTAAAATSTSTTTSKTFDDLLTTIGCETETIQAIKKAGLTSLEDLSILKEGDLKTLCEDIYRKGTVPISFMAELRLKLILSEVKIRQYINCPLDTILQADTETIASWRTREALMSTLKDPIDDAPTASEISKNWIKGIETLEYWISRHVDEVTGIPLAFAVRHGPPDTSEYKSTNYSSLCEEFEKRTRLSDEENRDFEWAGPVRVKVWNILYPIFKDHPAFECIKPFQREMDGPAAFAALRKKYLINNLANLASDIDAEFDALTYTQESKRWDFEKYVTKHMELYYLSQALVPYGYHGIDPASRVQRLLSGIKTDTLDSVMIHVFGNDNLLNDFDQTVKLLKDFIGGRNSHQDHQKMANPTRTGKRKSTDSGCHSKRRNKNKGG
;
A
#
# COMPACT_ATOMS: atom_id res chain seq x y z
N MET A 1 15.72 35.29 -49.45
CA MET A 1 16.45 35.82 -48.27
C MET A 1 15.64 36.93 -47.62
N PRO A 2 15.01 36.64 -46.47
CA PRO A 2 14.87 37.58 -45.36
C PRO A 2 15.53 37.02 -44.09
N PRO A 3 15.75 37.85 -43.05
CA PRO A 3 16.79 37.61 -42.05
C PRO A 3 16.36 36.67 -40.92
N THR A 4 17.34 35.91 -40.46
CA THR A 4 17.36 35.02 -39.31
C THR A 4 17.02 35.77 -38.02
N ALA A 5 15.89 35.44 -37.39
CA ALA A 5 15.58 35.88 -36.03
C ALA A 5 16.40 35.03 -35.05
N ALA A 6 17.36 35.66 -34.38
CA ALA A 6 18.12 35.07 -33.29
C ALA A 6 17.16 34.78 -32.12
N ALA A 7 17.04 33.50 -31.77
CA ALA A 7 16.36 33.07 -30.56
C ALA A 7 17.19 33.56 -29.36
N ALA A 8 16.65 34.52 -28.62
CA ALA A 8 17.19 34.93 -27.33
C ALA A 8 17.07 33.75 -26.36
N THR A 9 18.19 33.10 -26.07
CA THR A 9 18.32 32.13 -24.99
C THR A 9 18.23 32.90 -23.68
N SER A 10 17.05 32.93 -23.07
CA SER A 10 16.87 33.41 -21.70
C SER A 10 17.49 32.39 -20.74
N THR A 11 18.78 32.53 -20.47
CA THR A 11 19.44 31.86 -19.34
C THR A 11 18.92 32.48 -18.06
N SER A 12 17.98 31.81 -17.38
CA SER A 12 17.63 32.11 -16.00
C SER A 12 18.81 31.75 -15.11
N THR A 13 19.64 32.74 -14.79
CA THR A 13 20.61 32.67 -13.70
C THR A 13 19.85 32.59 -12.38
N THR A 14 19.56 31.37 -11.92
CA THR A 14 19.06 31.14 -10.57
C THR A 14 20.22 31.39 -9.60
N THR A 15 20.19 32.53 -8.90
CA THR A 15 21.17 32.84 -7.86
C THR A 15 21.10 31.75 -6.78
N SER A 16 22.17 30.99 -6.61
CA SER A 16 22.25 29.96 -5.57
C SER A 16 22.17 30.63 -4.20
N LYS A 17 21.07 30.43 -3.47
CA LYS A 17 20.94 30.93 -2.10
C LYS A 17 21.92 30.19 -1.19
N THR A 18 22.51 30.92 -0.26
CA THR A 18 23.45 30.41 0.74
C THR A 18 22.74 30.07 2.04
N PHE A 19 23.45 29.40 2.95
CA PHE A 19 22.94 29.14 4.31
C PHE A 19 22.63 30.44 5.07
N ASP A 20 23.37 31.52 4.82
CA ASP A 20 23.12 32.84 5.42
C ASP A 20 21.80 33.44 4.92
N ASP A 21 21.46 33.22 3.65
CA ASP A 21 20.18 33.67 3.09
C ASP A 21 19.01 32.93 3.74
N LEU A 22 19.18 31.64 4.06
CA LEU A 22 18.20 30.86 4.80
C LEU A 22 18.05 31.39 6.24
N LEU A 23 19.17 31.66 6.93
CA LEU A 23 19.13 32.24 8.29
C LEU A 23 18.47 33.63 8.31
N THR A 24 18.71 34.43 7.27
CA THR A 24 18.03 35.73 7.11
C THR A 24 16.52 35.53 6.89
N THR A 25 16.13 34.53 6.09
CA THR A 25 14.72 34.19 5.81
C THR A 25 13.96 33.77 7.07
N ILE A 26 14.60 33.08 8.02
CA ILE A 26 13.97 32.74 9.29
C ILE A 26 13.87 33.89 10.28
N GLY A 27 14.47 35.04 9.99
CA GLY A 27 14.44 36.25 10.81
C GLY A 27 15.64 36.40 11.75
N CYS A 28 16.79 35.82 11.42
CA CYS A 28 18.04 36.10 12.12
C CYS A 28 18.66 37.39 11.58
N GLU A 29 19.06 38.29 12.49
CA GLU A 29 19.85 39.48 12.16
C GLU A 29 21.32 39.12 11.92
N THR A 30 22.07 39.99 11.25
CA THR A 30 23.48 39.75 10.88
C THR A 30 24.36 39.37 12.08
N GLU A 31 24.14 40.01 13.23
CA GLU A 31 24.89 39.72 14.45
C GLU A 31 24.56 38.32 15.00
N THR A 32 23.29 37.91 14.95
CA THR A 32 22.83 36.56 15.31
C THR A 32 23.41 35.50 14.37
N ILE A 33 23.47 35.77 13.06
CA ILE A 33 24.08 34.87 12.08
C ILE A 33 25.57 34.64 12.40
N GLN A 34 26.30 35.72 12.73
CA GLN A 34 27.70 35.60 13.13
C GLN A 34 27.88 34.80 14.42
N ALA A 35 26.97 34.95 15.39
CA ALA A 35 26.99 34.18 16.63
C ALA A 35 26.75 32.68 16.38
N ILE A 36 25.77 32.33 15.53
CA ILE A 36 25.47 30.96 15.10
C ILE A 36 26.70 30.32 14.43
N LYS A 37 27.37 31.05 13.52
CA LYS A 37 28.60 30.58 12.87
C LYS A 37 29.75 30.38 13.85
N LYS A 38 29.95 31.30 14.79
CA LYS A 38 30.98 31.16 15.85
C LYS A 38 30.73 29.96 16.74
N ALA A 39 29.47 29.55 16.89
CA ALA A 39 29.09 28.36 17.62
C ALA A 39 29.26 27.06 16.80
N GLY A 40 29.69 27.16 15.54
CA GLY A 40 30.05 26.02 14.68
C GLY A 40 29.00 25.63 13.64
N LEU A 41 27.86 26.32 13.56
CA LEU A 41 26.82 26.01 12.59
C LEU A 41 26.99 26.89 11.34
N THR A 42 27.62 26.32 10.30
CA THR A 42 28.00 27.04 9.08
C THR A 42 27.31 26.53 7.81
N SER A 43 26.76 25.32 7.87
CA SER A 43 26.16 24.62 6.73
C SER A 43 24.92 23.81 7.12
N LEU A 44 24.17 23.33 6.11
CA LEU A 44 23.10 22.36 6.31
C LEU A 44 23.63 20.99 6.78
N GLU A 45 24.89 20.67 6.46
CA GLU A 45 25.55 19.43 6.89
C GLU A 45 25.79 19.45 8.41
N ASP A 46 26.18 20.60 8.96
CA ASP A 46 26.34 20.78 10.41
C ASP A 46 25.00 20.57 11.13
N LEU A 47 23.90 21.11 10.58
CA LEU A 47 22.55 20.89 11.11
C LEU A 47 22.16 19.42 11.10
N SER A 48 22.60 18.69 10.09
CA SER A 48 22.24 17.29 9.86
C SER A 48 22.74 16.34 10.96
N ILE A 49 23.78 16.74 11.68
CA ILE A 49 24.41 15.96 12.76
C ILE A 49 23.71 16.25 14.12
N LEU A 50 23.03 17.39 14.25
CA LEU A 50 22.49 17.84 15.53
C LEU A 50 21.19 17.12 15.92
N LYS A 51 21.02 16.86 17.21
CA LYS A 51 19.71 16.52 17.80
C LYS A 51 18.96 17.79 18.17
N GLU A 52 17.65 17.68 18.35
CA GLU A 52 16.83 18.82 18.76
C GLU A 52 17.27 19.39 20.12
N GLY A 53 17.71 18.52 21.03
CA GLY A 53 18.31 18.92 22.30
C GLY A 53 19.60 19.73 22.13
N ASP A 54 20.46 19.34 21.19
CA ASP A 54 21.72 20.03 20.91
C ASP A 54 21.47 21.43 20.35
N LEU A 55 20.43 21.58 19.52
CA LEU A 55 20.01 22.89 19.01
C LEU A 55 19.54 23.82 20.14
N LYS A 56 18.78 23.28 21.11
CA LYS A 56 18.38 24.05 22.29
C LYS A 56 19.60 24.49 23.10
N THR A 57 20.54 23.58 23.34
CA THR A 57 21.79 23.90 24.04
C THR A 57 22.62 24.92 23.28
N LEU A 58 22.69 24.85 21.95
CA LEU A 58 23.36 25.83 21.09
C LEU A 58 22.74 27.22 21.26
N CYS A 59 21.42 27.33 21.20
CA CYS A 59 20.70 28.59 21.39
C CYS A 59 20.93 29.16 22.80
N GLU A 60 20.89 28.32 23.84
CA GLU A 60 21.18 28.72 25.22
C GLU A 60 22.64 29.18 25.40
N ASP A 61 23.59 28.53 24.74
CA ASP A 61 25.01 28.87 24.78
C ASP A 61 25.30 30.21 24.10
N ILE A 62 24.67 30.47 22.95
CA ILE A 62 24.74 31.76 22.25
C ILE A 62 24.19 32.87 23.16
N TYR A 63 23.07 32.60 23.85
CA TYR A 63 22.49 33.54 24.80
C TYR A 63 23.41 33.80 26.01
N ARG A 64 24.00 32.75 26.61
CA ARG A 64 24.88 32.85 27.79
C ARG A 64 26.21 33.52 27.49
N LYS A 65 26.79 33.28 26.31
CA LYS A 65 28.11 33.84 25.90
C LYS A 65 28.01 35.29 25.41
N GLY A 66 26.80 35.81 25.27
CA GLY A 66 26.51 37.23 25.17
C GLY A 66 26.83 37.83 23.80
N THR A 67 25.80 38.07 23.00
CA THR A 67 25.71 39.33 22.22
C THR A 67 24.30 39.61 21.71
N VAL A 68 23.53 38.62 21.25
CA VAL A 68 22.17 38.84 20.69
C VAL A 68 21.22 37.67 20.99
N PRO A 69 19.99 37.92 21.50
CA PRO A 69 18.99 36.87 21.68
C PRO A 69 18.45 36.38 20.32
N ILE A 70 18.38 35.06 20.14
CA ILE A 70 17.65 34.47 19.02
C ILE A 70 16.15 34.65 19.30
N SER A 71 15.40 35.22 18.35
CA SER A 71 13.96 35.40 18.51
C SER A 71 13.27 34.03 18.59
N PHE A 72 12.18 33.94 19.38
CA PHE A 72 11.40 32.71 19.50
C PHE A 72 10.97 32.15 18.13
N MET A 73 10.59 33.03 17.19
CA MET A 73 10.20 32.63 15.84
C MET A 73 11.37 32.08 15.03
N ALA A 74 12.57 32.66 15.17
CA ALA A 74 13.76 32.14 14.51
C ALA A 74 14.16 30.77 15.08
N GLU A 75 14.10 30.58 16.42
CA GLU A 75 14.34 29.29 17.05
C GLU A 75 13.34 28.22 16.58
N LEU A 76 12.04 28.56 16.53
CA LEU A 76 11.00 27.66 16.05
C LEU A 76 11.24 27.24 14.60
N ARG A 77 11.56 28.19 13.71
CA ARG A 77 11.84 27.90 12.30
C ARG A 77 13.13 27.10 12.12
N LEU A 78 14.14 27.33 12.96
CA LEU A 78 15.38 26.56 12.95
C LEU A 78 15.14 25.09 13.37
N LYS A 79 14.22 24.85 14.32
CA LYS A 79 13.76 23.48 14.64
C LYS A 79 13.05 22.81 13.47
N LEU A 80 12.18 23.55 12.77
CA LEU A 80 11.51 23.05 11.56
C LEU A 80 12.49 22.74 10.42
N ILE A 81 13.52 23.58 10.24
CA ILE A 81 14.61 23.28 9.29
C ILE A 81 15.34 22.02 9.72
N LEU A 82 15.69 21.88 11.00
CA LEU A 82 16.39 20.71 11.52
C LEU A 82 15.58 19.41 11.28
N SER A 83 14.27 19.42 11.55
CA SER A 83 13.41 18.25 11.30
C SER A 83 13.31 17.94 9.81
N GLU A 84 13.17 18.95 8.95
CA GLU A 84 13.14 18.76 7.49
C GLU A 84 14.48 18.26 6.93
N VAL A 85 15.63 18.76 7.42
CA VAL A 85 16.97 18.28 7.05
C VAL A 85 17.07 16.77 7.31
N LYS A 86 16.62 16.32 8.49
CA LYS A 86 16.62 14.89 8.84
C LYS A 86 15.73 14.07 7.93
N ILE A 87 14.52 14.55 7.65
CA ILE A 87 13.63 13.88 6.70
C ILE A 87 14.34 13.73 5.35
N ARG A 88 14.93 14.80 4.81
CA ARG A 88 15.62 14.81 3.51
C ARG A 88 16.85 13.90 3.44
N GLN A 89 17.57 13.74 4.54
CA GLN A 89 18.64 12.75 4.65
C GLN A 89 18.12 11.33 4.45
N TYR A 90 16.94 11.01 4.98
CA TYR A 90 16.34 9.70 4.79
C TYR A 90 15.81 9.53 3.36
N ILE A 91 15.11 10.53 2.80
CA ILE A 91 14.38 10.41 1.52
C ILE A 91 15.18 10.71 0.24
N ASN A 92 16.50 10.53 0.23
CA ASN A 92 17.35 10.75 -0.95
C ASN A 92 17.01 12.05 -1.70
N CYS A 93 16.87 13.14 -0.95
CA CYS A 93 16.54 14.47 -1.46
C CYS A 93 17.72 15.43 -1.19
N PRO A 94 18.24 16.14 -2.21
CA PRO A 94 19.37 17.06 -2.02
C PRO A 94 19.05 18.15 -1.00
N LEU A 95 19.92 18.34 -0.01
CA LEU A 95 19.74 19.34 1.05
C LEU A 95 19.69 20.78 0.50
N ASP A 96 20.35 21.06 -0.62
CA ASP A 96 20.39 22.39 -1.26
C ASP A 96 19.00 22.95 -1.60
N THR A 97 18.02 22.07 -1.80
CA THR A 97 16.63 22.47 -2.04
C THR A 97 15.98 23.14 -0.82
N ILE A 98 16.52 22.95 0.40
CA ILE A 98 16.12 23.65 1.62
C ILE A 98 16.55 25.12 1.58
N LEU A 99 17.72 25.42 0.99
CA LEU A 99 18.25 26.79 0.90
C LEU A 99 17.31 27.71 0.12
N GLN A 100 16.49 27.13 -0.77
CA GLN A 100 15.52 27.87 -1.59
C GLN A 100 14.20 28.16 -0.87
N ALA A 101 13.95 27.57 0.29
CA ALA A 101 12.69 27.70 1.03
C ALA A 101 12.42 29.15 1.45
N ASP A 102 11.15 29.55 1.33
CA ASP A 102 10.64 30.80 1.87
C ASP A 102 9.94 30.57 3.22
N THR A 103 9.44 31.64 3.84
CA THR A 103 8.77 31.56 5.14
C THR A 103 7.51 30.70 5.11
N GLU A 104 6.77 30.69 3.99
CA GLU A 104 5.56 29.89 3.83
C GLU A 104 5.88 28.40 3.70
N THR A 105 6.91 28.06 2.92
CA THR A 105 7.44 26.70 2.79
C THR A 105 7.89 26.17 4.15
N ILE A 106 8.65 26.96 4.92
CA ILE A 106 9.09 26.57 6.26
C ILE A 106 7.90 26.36 7.20
N ALA A 107 6.87 27.20 7.12
CA ALA A 107 5.65 27.01 7.90
C ALA A 107 4.93 25.70 7.54
N SER A 108 4.94 25.30 6.27
CA SER A 108 4.33 24.04 5.82
C SER A 108 5.01 22.79 6.41
N TRP A 109 6.29 22.87 6.75
CA TRP A 109 7.04 21.76 7.37
C TRP A 109 6.54 21.42 8.77
N ARG A 110 5.86 22.35 9.45
CA ARG A 110 5.20 22.07 10.72
C ARG A 110 4.16 20.95 10.60
N THR A 111 3.46 20.87 9.48
CA THR A 111 2.50 19.79 9.22
C THR A 111 3.22 18.46 9.05
N ARG A 112 4.39 18.45 8.39
CA ARG A 112 5.21 17.24 8.18
C ARG A 112 5.79 16.73 9.49
N GLU A 113 6.33 17.64 10.32
CA GLU A 113 6.81 17.32 11.66
C GLU A 113 5.69 16.77 12.55
N ALA A 114 4.52 17.40 12.53
CA ALA A 114 3.35 16.89 13.26
C ALA A 114 2.96 15.49 12.78
N LEU A 115 2.92 15.24 11.48
CA LEU A 115 2.65 13.90 10.93
C LEU A 115 3.69 12.88 11.41
N MET A 116 4.98 13.17 11.33
CA MET A 116 6.04 12.29 11.88
C MET A 116 5.79 11.93 13.34
N SER A 117 5.42 12.91 14.17
CA SER A 117 5.16 12.68 15.60
C SER A 117 3.93 11.79 15.89
N THR A 118 3.00 11.67 14.93
CA THR A 118 1.82 10.81 15.05
C THR A 118 2.07 9.36 14.65
N LEU A 119 3.15 9.08 13.92
CA LEU A 119 3.48 7.73 13.47
C LEU A 119 3.95 6.89 14.66
N LYS A 120 3.29 5.73 14.84
CA LYS A 120 3.56 4.78 15.93
C LYS A 120 3.32 3.37 15.44
N ASP A 121 3.96 2.41 16.09
CA ASP A 121 3.71 1.00 15.83
C ASP A 121 2.23 0.65 16.07
N PRO A 122 1.68 -0.29 15.28
CA PRO A 122 0.32 -0.77 15.50
C PRO A 122 0.21 -1.50 16.84
N ILE A 123 -0.96 -1.36 17.47
CA ILE A 123 -1.30 -2.05 18.74
C ILE A 123 -2.01 -3.38 18.47
N ASP A 124 -2.46 -3.60 17.24
CA ASP A 124 -3.18 -4.79 16.81
C ASP A 124 -2.30 -6.05 16.87
N ASP A 125 -2.91 -7.23 16.80
CA ASP A 125 -2.19 -8.48 16.72
C ASP A 125 -1.56 -8.68 15.33
N ALA A 126 -0.34 -9.23 15.30
CA ALA A 126 0.35 -9.57 14.06
C ALA A 126 -0.37 -10.71 13.30
N PRO A 127 -0.34 -10.69 11.95
CA PRO A 127 -0.89 -11.78 11.16
C PRO A 127 -0.16 -13.09 11.44
N THR A 128 -0.89 -14.19 11.44
CA THR A 128 -0.31 -15.52 11.69
C THR A 128 0.27 -16.12 10.40
N ALA A 129 1.33 -16.95 10.52
CA ALA A 129 1.87 -17.65 9.35
C ALA A 129 0.83 -18.54 8.65
N SER A 130 -0.14 -19.08 9.40
CA SER A 130 -1.26 -19.87 8.84
C SER A 130 -2.24 -19.03 8.02
N GLU A 131 -2.41 -17.74 8.34
CA GLU A 131 -3.22 -16.83 7.52
C GLU A 131 -2.49 -16.45 6.24
N ILE A 132 -1.19 -16.15 6.36
CA ILE A 132 -0.33 -15.77 5.23
C ILE A 132 -0.20 -16.92 4.22
N SER A 133 0.04 -18.14 4.70
CA SER A 133 0.31 -19.30 3.85
C SER A 133 -0.92 -19.89 3.14
N LYS A 134 -2.14 -19.49 3.51
CA LYS A 134 -3.38 -19.90 2.81
C LYS A 134 -3.38 -19.44 1.34
N ASN A 135 -2.89 -18.24 1.10
CA ASN A 135 -2.73 -17.67 -0.22
C ASN A 135 -1.54 -16.74 -0.17
N TRP A 136 -0.39 -17.18 -0.70
CA TRP A 136 0.86 -16.43 -0.61
C TRP A 136 0.80 -15.07 -1.29
N ILE A 137 -0.05 -14.88 -2.30
CA ILE A 137 -0.21 -13.59 -2.99
C ILE A 137 -0.78 -12.56 -1.99
N LYS A 138 -1.97 -12.85 -1.44
CA LYS A 138 -2.62 -11.99 -0.43
C LYS A 138 -1.84 -11.94 0.88
N GLY A 139 -1.24 -13.06 1.26
CA GLY A 139 -0.47 -13.20 2.49
C GLY A 139 0.77 -12.32 2.51
N ILE A 140 1.49 -12.23 1.39
CA ILE A 140 2.64 -11.34 1.26
C ILE A 140 2.18 -9.88 1.27
N GLU A 141 1.10 -9.50 0.55
CA GLU A 141 0.54 -8.14 0.62
C GLU A 141 0.12 -7.75 2.05
N THR A 142 -0.50 -8.68 2.77
CA THR A 142 -0.91 -8.50 4.17
C THR A 142 0.31 -8.27 5.06
N LEU A 143 1.38 -9.03 4.83
CA LEU A 143 2.62 -8.90 5.58
C LEU A 143 3.36 -7.59 5.25
N GLU A 144 3.37 -7.16 3.98
CA GLU A 144 3.91 -5.86 3.56
C GLU A 144 3.18 -4.72 4.25
N TYR A 145 1.85 -4.75 4.21
CA TYR A 145 1.01 -3.77 4.88
C TYR A 145 1.21 -3.78 6.40
N TRP A 146 1.38 -4.96 7.00
CA TRP A 146 1.67 -5.08 8.43
C TRP A 146 3.00 -4.41 8.80
N ILE A 147 4.06 -4.69 8.03
CA ILE A 147 5.39 -4.10 8.24
C ILE A 147 5.35 -2.60 7.98
N SER A 148 4.64 -2.13 6.94
CA SER A 148 4.57 -0.71 6.58
C SER A 148 3.92 0.18 7.65
N ARG A 149 3.11 -0.41 8.54
CA ARG A 149 2.50 0.31 9.69
C ARG A 149 3.46 0.53 10.85
N HIS A 150 4.59 -0.17 10.88
CA HIS A 150 5.59 0.00 11.93
C HIS A 150 6.50 1.17 11.61
N VAL A 151 7.11 1.74 12.65
CA VAL A 151 8.09 2.82 12.58
C VAL A 151 9.40 2.37 13.17
N ASP A 152 10.52 2.86 12.66
CA ASP A 152 11.80 2.65 13.34
C ASP A 152 11.86 3.44 14.66
N GLU A 153 12.41 2.84 15.71
CA GLU A 153 12.46 3.46 17.05
C GLU A 153 13.48 4.60 17.13
N VAL A 154 14.54 4.56 16.33
CA VAL A 154 15.64 5.53 16.37
C VAL A 154 15.32 6.74 15.51
N THR A 155 14.83 6.50 14.29
CA THR A 155 14.62 7.53 13.27
C THR A 155 13.16 7.97 13.16
N GLY A 156 12.20 7.17 13.64
CA GLY A 156 10.76 7.46 13.56
C GLY A 156 10.16 7.28 12.16
N ILE A 157 10.92 6.77 11.20
CA ILE A 157 10.45 6.61 9.81
C ILE A 157 9.61 5.32 9.66
N PRO A 158 8.55 5.32 8.83
CA PRO A 158 7.79 4.11 8.52
C PRO A 158 8.65 3.03 7.86
N LEU A 159 8.45 1.76 8.20
CA LEU A 159 9.25 0.64 7.66
C LEU A 159 8.86 0.21 6.23
N ALA A 160 7.89 0.87 5.60
CA ALA A 160 7.38 0.51 4.26
C ALA A 160 8.51 0.39 3.20
N PHE A 161 9.48 1.32 3.22
CA PHE A 161 10.60 1.31 2.28
C PHE A 161 11.52 0.09 2.42
N ALA A 162 11.54 -0.56 3.60
CA ALA A 162 12.39 -1.71 3.87
C ALA A 162 11.87 -2.99 3.21
N VAL A 163 10.59 -3.02 2.84
CA VAL A 163 9.92 -4.17 2.19
C VAL A 163 9.40 -3.84 0.80
N ARG A 164 9.79 -2.73 0.18
CA ARG A 164 9.30 -2.34 -1.16
C ARG A 164 9.69 -3.34 -2.27
N HIS A 165 9.00 -3.28 -3.41
CA HIS A 165 9.25 -4.15 -4.58
C HIS A 165 10.44 -3.73 -5.44
N GLY A 166 10.77 -2.44 -5.46
CA GLY A 166 11.74 -1.86 -6.40
C GLY A 166 12.88 -1.08 -5.75
N PRO A 167 13.81 -0.56 -6.56
CA PRO A 167 14.80 0.40 -6.09
C PRO A 167 14.12 1.70 -5.61
N PRO A 168 14.82 2.50 -4.78
CA PRO A 168 14.35 3.82 -4.39
C PRO A 168 14.17 4.71 -5.62
N ASP A 169 13.15 5.58 -5.58
CA ASP A 169 12.93 6.62 -6.57
C ASP A 169 14.05 7.66 -6.51
N THR A 170 14.69 7.87 -7.66
CA THR A 170 15.83 8.76 -7.86
C THR A 170 15.50 9.96 -8.74
N SER A 171 14.24 10.07 -9.17
CA SER A 171 13.77 11.19 -9.99
C SER A 171 13.86 12.53 -9.24
N GLU A 172 13.79 13.62 -9.99
CA GLU A 172 13.77 14.98 -9.47
C GLU A 172 12.69 15.14 -8.38
N TYR A 173 13.09 15.64 -7.22
CA TYR A 173 12.21 15.75 -6.07
C TYR A 173 11.12 16.82 -6.29
N LYS A 174 9.86 16.39 -6.21
CA LYS A 174 8.69 17.28 -6.14
C LYS A 174 7.73 16.72 -5.11
N SER A 175 7.42 17.50 -4.08
CA SER A 175 6.51 17.08 -3.00
C SER A 175 5.12 16.71 -3.52
N THR A 176 4.67 17.31 -4.63
CA THR A 176 3.39 17.02 -5.29
C THR A 176 3.31 15.63 -5.93
N ASN A 177 4.43 14.92 -6.06
CA ASN A 177 4.45 13.56 -6.63
C ASN A 177 3.93 12.50 -5.65
N TYR A 178 3.73 12.86 -4.38
CA TYR A 178 3.36 11.94 -3.31
C TYR A 178 2.05 12.39 -2.67
N SER A 179 1.13 11.43 -2.48
CA SER A 179 -0.17 11.68 -1.84
C SER A 179 -0.05 11.84 -0.33
N SER A 180 1.00 11.27 0.27
CA SER A 180 1.26 11.31 1.71
C SER A 180 2.75 11.27 2.02
N LEU A 181 3.11 11.67 3.25
CA LEU A 181 4.48 11.58 3.75
C LEU A 181 4.97 10.12 3.83
N CYS A 182 4.10 9.18 4.18
CA CYS A 182 4.47 7.75 4.22
C CYS A 182 4.83 7.20 2.83
N GLU A 183 4.10 7.62 1.79
CA GLU A 183 4.40 7.23 0.41
C GLU A 183 5.74 7.82 -0.06
N GLU A 184 6.05 9.07 0.33
CA GLU A 184 7.34 9.71 0.07
C GLU A 184 8.49 8.91 0.70
N PHE A 185 8.35 8.50 1.97
CA PHE A 185 9.32 7.62 2.64
C PHE A 185 9.44 6.27 1.93
N GLU A 186 8.34 5.59 1.64
CA GLU A 186 8.33 4.29 0.98
C GLU A 186 9.12 4.33 -0.33
N LYS A 187 8.82 5.31 -1.17
CA LYS A 187 9.37 5.43 -2.52
C LYS A 187 10.82 5.86 -2.52
N ARG A 188 11.25 6.81 -1.69
CA ARG A 188 12.59 7.41 -1.84
C ARG A 188 13.66 6.93 -0.86
N THR A 189 13.26 6.40 0.31
CA THR A 189 14.22 6.13 1.40
C THR A 189 15.26 5.08 1.01
N ARG A 190 16.54 5.28 1.34
CA ARG A 190 17.60 4.32 1.02
C ARG A 190 18.20 3.73 2.29
N LEU A 191 18.47 2.43 2.30
CA LEU A 191 19.23 1.77 3.38
C LEU A 191 20.75 1.90 3.18
N SER A 192 21.18 2.14 1.95
CA SER A 192 22.60 2.16 1.58
C SER A 192 22.88 3.30 0.58
N ASP A 193 24.13 3.74 0.53
CA ASP A 193 24.61 4.75 -0.42
C ASP A 193 24.84 4.15 -1.84
N GLU A 194 25.36 4.98 -2.75
CA GLU A 194 25.64 4.55 -4.13
C GLU A 194 26.76 3.50 -4.24
N GLU A 195 27.62 3.41 -3.23
CA GLU A 195 28.67 2.40 -3.10
C GLU A 195 28.18 1.15 -2.36
N ASN A 196 26.87 1.06 -2.10
CA ASN A 196 26.22 -0.04 -1.39
C ASN A 196 26.73 -0.23 0.06
N ARG A 197 27.15 0.88 0.69
CA ARG A 197 27.46 0.92 2.12
C ARG A 197 26.22 1.32 2.88
N ASP A 198 25.85 0.52 3.87
CA ASP A 198 24.70 0.80 4.72
C ASP A 198 24.90 2.09 5.53
N PHE A 199 23.83 2.88 5.62
CA PHE A 199 23.81 4.00 6.56
C PHE A 199 23.81 3.48 8.00
N GLU A 200 24.38 4.23 8.94
CA GLU A 200 24.43 3.82 10.35
C GLU A 200 23.04 3.52 10.94
N TRP A 201 22.03 4.26 10.50
CA TRP A 201 20.64 4.08 10.93
C TRP A 201 19.92 2.88 10.28
N ALA A 202 20.52 2.25 9.25
CA ALA A 202 19.92 1.11 8.56
C ALA A 202 19.93 -0.18 9.40
N GLY A 203 20.92 -0.34 10.28
CA GLY A 203 21.04 -1.52 11.16
C GLY A 203 19.81 -1.75 12.05
N PRO A 204 19.37 -0.75 12.84
CA PRO A 204 18.13 -0.82 13.63
C PRO A 204 16.89 -1.19 12.80
N VAL A 205 16.75 -0.63 11.60
CA VAL A 205 15.65 -0.94 10.67
C VAL A 205 15.66 -2.42 10.29
N ARG A 206 16.83 -2.97 9.90
CA ARG A 206 16.98 -4.38 9.53
C ARG A 206 16.55 -5.31 10.66
N VAL A 207 17.07 -5.03 11.86
CA VAL A 207 16.77 -5.78 13.09
C VAL A 207 15.29 -5.71 13.43
N LYS A 208 14.66 -4.54 13.28
CA LYS A 208 13.23 -4.38 13.58
C LYS A 208 12.35 -5.22 12.66
N VAL A 209 12.60 -5.19 11.36
CA VAL A 209 11.86 -6.03 10.40
C VAL A 209 12.08 -7.52 10.71
N TRP A 210 13.30 -7.93 11.10
CA TRP A 210 13.55 -9.30 11.54
C TRP A 210 12.72 -9.69 12.76
N ASN A 211 12.65 -8.81 13.76
CA ASN A 211 11.88 -9.03 14.98
C ASN A 211 10.36 -9.10 14.73
N ILE A 212 9.87 -8.53 13.62
CA ILE A 212 8.49 -8.70 13.16
C ILE A 212 8.30 -10.09 12.52
N LEU A 213 9.23 -10.50 11.64
CA LEU A 213 9.11 -11.75 10.87
C LEU A 213 9.33 -13.01 11.70
N TYR A 214 10.31 -12.98 12.61
CA TYR A 214 10.70 -14.13 13.41
C TYR A 214 9.54 -14.75 14.21
N PRO A 215 8.78 -14.01 15.04
CA PRO A 215 7.68 -14.59 15.80
C PRO A 215 6.54 -15.12 14.93
N ILE A 216 6.34 -14.54 13.73
CA ILE A 216 5.31 -15.00 12.78
C ILE A 216 5.68 -16.39 12.23
N PHE A 217 6.94 -16.57 11.81
CA PHE A 217 7.34 -17.75 11.04
C PHE A 217 8.13 -18.80 11.80
N LYS A 218 8.66 -18.55 13.01
CA LYS A 218 9.54 -19.48 13.74
C LYS A 218 9.05 -20.94 13.82
N ASP A 219 7.74 -21.13 13.95
CA ASP A 219 7.11 -22.45 14.09
C ASP A 219 6.47 -22.96 12.78
N HIS A 220 6.71 -22.24 11.66
CA HIS A 220 6.14 -22.53 10.34
C HIS A 220 7.23 -23.03 9.38
N PRO A 221 6.94 -23.94 8.42
CA PRO A 221 7.93 -24.42 7.45
C PRO A 221 8.60 -23.33 6.59
N ALA A 222 7.95 -22.17 6.47
CA ALA A 222 8.52 -20.99 5.81
C ALA A 222 9.73 -20.41 6.57
N PHE A 223 9.96 -20.80 7.82
CA PHE A 223 11.13 -20.38 8.60
C PHE A 223 12.45 -20.70 7.89
N GLU A 224 12.53 -21.85 7.22
CA GLU A 224 13.75 -22.25 6.49
C GLU A 224 14.15 -21.26 5.39
N CYS A 225 13.22 -20.41 4.92
CA CYS A 225 13.50 -19.35 3.96
C CYS A 225 14.20 -18.14 4.61
N ILE A 226 13.84 -17.81 5.85
CA ILE A 226 14.34 -16.63 6.57
C ILE A 226 15.53 -16.95 7.47
N LYS A 227 15.66 -18.20 7.90
CA LYS A 227 16.73 -18.70 8.77
C LYS A 227 18.15 -18.31 8.35
N PRO A 228 18.54 -18.28 7.06
CA PRO A 228 19.88 -17.82 6.66
C PRO A 228 20.24 -16.41 7.14
N PHE A 229 19.24 -15.55 7.34
CA PHE A 229 19.40 -14.15 7.73
C PHE A 229 19.37 -13.94 9.25
N GLN A 230 19.19 -15.01 10.05
CA GLN A 230 19.05 -14.92 11.50
C GLN A 230 20.29 -14.38 12.21
N ARG A 231 21.49 -14.74 11.72
CA ARG A 231 22.75 -14.33 12.37
C ARG A 231 22.95 -12.81 12.34
N GLU A 232 22.60 -12.20 11.22
CA GLU A 232 22.73 -10.75 10.99
C GLU A 232 21.43 -10.00 11.31
N MET A 233 20.36 -10.73 11.62
CA MET A 233 19.01 -10.20 11.83
C MET A 233 18.56 -9.30 10.67
N ASP A 234 18.88 -9.70 9.44
CA ASP A 234 18.56 -8.93 8.24
C ASP A 234 17.11 -9.20 7.78
N GLY A 235 16.17 -8.48 8.39
CA GLY A 235 14.74 -8.58 8.10
C GLY A 235 14.36 -8.28 6.64
N PRO A 236 14.82 -7.17 6.04
CA PRO A 236 14.55 -6.86 4.63
C PRO A 236 14.99 -7.98 3.68
N ALA A 237 16.19 -8.54 3.88
CA ALA A 237 16.66 -9.64 3.06
C ALA A 237 15.87 -10.93 3.30
N ALA A 238 15.50 -11.22 4.55
CA ALA A 238 14.61 -12.32 4.91
C ALA A 238 13.23 -12.21 4.23
N PHE A 239 12.64 -11.02 4.25
CA PHE A 239 11.38 -10.74 3.59
C PHE A 239 11.48 -10.92 2.07
N ALA A 240 12.54 -10.37 1.45
CA ALA A 240 12.81 -10.56 0.03
C ALA A 240 12.98 -12.06 -0.34
N ALA A 241 13.59 -12.86 0.53
CA ALA A 241 13.73 -14.30 0.33
C ALA A 241 12.39 -15.05 0.40
N LEU A 242 11.49 -14.67 1.33
CA LEU A 242 10.12 -15.20 1.38
C LEU A 242 9.36 -14.89 0.08
N ARG A 243 9.34 -13.62 -0.31
CA ARG A 243 8.69 -13.16 -1.54
C ARG A 243 9.25 -13.88 -2.76
N LYS A 244 10.57 -13.99 -2.86
CA LYS A 244 11.25 -14.69 -3.97
C LYS A 244 10.84 -16.16 -4.05
N LYS A 245 10.82 -16.88 -2.93
CA LYS A 245 10.50 -18.31 -2.94
C LYS A 245 9.02 -18.56 -3.26
N TYR A 246 8.11 -17.83 -2.62
CA TYR A 246 6.68 -18.14 -2.68
C TYR A 246 5.93 -17.44 -3.79
N LEU A 247 6.44 -16.31 -4.32
CA LEU A 247 5.83 -15.61 -5.45
C LEU A 247 6.67 -15.78 -6.71
N ILE A 248 7.90 -15.27 -6.72
CA ILE A 248 8.71 -15.18 -7.96
C ILE A 248 9.06 -16.57 -8.50
N ASN A 249 9.62 -17.44 -7.68
CA ASN A 249 10.02 -18.78 -8.10
C ASN A 249 8.82 -19.70 -8.34
N ASN A 250 7.65 -19.37 -7.78
CA ASN A 250 6.42 -20.16 -7.90
C ASN A 250 5.41 -19.54 -8.87
N LEU A 251 5.80 -18.51 -9.63
CA LEU A 251 4.91 -17.67 -10.41
C LEU A 251 4.06 -18.46 -11.41
N ALA A 252 4.68 -19.40 -12.12
CA ALA A 252 3.99 -20.23 -13.11
C ALA A 252 2.92 -21.12 -12.48
N ASN A 253 3.21 -21.72 -11.31
CA ASN A 253 2.23 -22.54 -10.61
C ASN A 253 1.10 -21.68 -10.06
N LEU A 254 1.39 -20.52 -9.47
CA LEU A 254 0.38 -19.58 -8.99
C LEU A 254 -0.54 -19.09 -10.11
N ALA A 255 0.02 -18.75 -11.28
CA ALA A 255 -0.76 -18.37 -12.45
C ALA A 255 -1.64 -19.53 -12.92
N SER A 256 -1.08 -20.75 -12.99
CA SER A 256 -1.83 -21.96 -13.36
C SER A 256 -2.95 -22.29 -12.37
N ASP A 257 -2.74 -22.08 -11.07
CA ASP A 257 -3.75 -22.30 -10.03
C ASP A 257 -4.90 -21.30 -10.18
N ILE A 258 -4.60 -20.03 -10.46
CA ILE A 258 -5.61 -19.00 -10.74
C ILE A 258 -6.39 -19.35 -12.01
N ASP A 259 -5.71 -19.76 -13.09
CA ASP A 259 -6.37 -20.17 -14.34
C ASP A 259 -7.28 -21.39 -14.12
N ALA A 260 -6.82 -22.38 -13.36
CA ALA A 260 -7.63 -23.54 -13.00
C ALA A 260 -8.85 -23.16 -12.15
N GLU A 261 -8.72 -22.17 -11.24
CA GLU A 261 -9.85 -21.68 -10.45
C GLU A 261 -10.86 -20.90 -11.32
N PHE A 262 -10.39 -20.15 -12.32
CA PHE A 262 -11.27 -19.53 -13.33
C PHE A 262 -12.06 -20.59 -14.11
N ASP A 263 -11.41 -21.65 -14.57
CA ASP A 263 -12.05 -22.72 -15.35
C ASP A 263 -13.04 -23.55 -14.52
N ALA A 264 -12.78 -23.70 -13.22
CA ALA A 264 -13.66 -24.40 -12.29
C ALA A 264 -14.90 -23.59 -11.88
N LEU A 265 -14.83 -22.25 -11.95
CA LEU A 265 -15.94 -21.38 -11.61
C LEU A 265 -17.08 -21.54 -12.62
N THR A 266 -18.23 -22.02 -12.13
CA THR A 266 -19.41 -22.21 -12.96
C THR A 266 -20.65 -21.54 -12.36
N TYR A 267 -21.48 -20.96 -13.20
CA TYR A 267 -22.79 -20.42 -12.83
C TYR A 267 -23.87 -21.15 -13.63
N THR A 268 -24.86 -21.74 -12.95
CA THR A 268 -25.92 -22.54 -13.57
C THR A 268 -27.30 -21.95 -13.34
N GLN A 269 -27.63 -21.62 -12.09
CA GLN A 269 -28.90 -21.01 -11.72
C GLN A 269 -28.79 -20.33 -10.35
N GLU A 270 -29.74 -19.44 -10.08
CA GLU A 270 -29.86 -18.76 -8.79
C GLU A 270 -30.16 -19.74 -7.67
N SER A 271 -29.33 -19.72 -6.62
CA SER A 271 -29.53 -20.50 -5.41
C SER A 271 -29.14 -19.69 -4.18
N LYS A 272 -29.70 -20.03 -3.01
CA LYS A 272 -29.41 -19.32 -1.75
C LYS A 272 -27.92 -19.27 -1.41
N ARG A 273 -27.15 -20.30 -1.78
CA ARG A 273 -25.72 -20.40 -1.46
C ARG A 273 -24.83 -19.89 -2.60
N TRP A 274 -25.31 -19.97 -3.83
CA TRP A 274 -24.58 -19.60 -5.03
C TRP A 274 -25.52 -18.82 -5.97
N ASP A 275 -25.27 -17.53 -6.08
CA ASP A 275 -26.03 -16.57 -6.88
C ASP A 275 -25.07 -15.87 -7.87
N PHE A 276 -25.62 -15.13 -8.82
CA PHE A 276 -24.81 -14.47 -9.83
C PHE A 276 -23.85 -13.43 -9.21
N GLU A 277 -24.22 -12.80 -8.10
CA GLU A 277 -23.38 -11.82 -7.43
C GLU A 277 -22.12 -12.44 -6.82
N LYS A 278 -22.25 -13.59 -6.14
CA LYS A 278 -21.11 -14.36 -5.62
C LYS A 278 -20.22 -14.86 -6.74
N TYR A 279 -20.80 -15.30 -7.87
CA TYR A 279 -20.04 -15.69 -9.05
C TYR A 279 -19.17 -14.54 -9.58
N VAL A 280 -19.76 -13.35 -9.76
CA VAL A 280 -19.03 -12.15 -10.20
C VAL A 280 -17.97 -11.74 -9.17
N THR A 281 -18.28 -11.80 -7.88
CA THR A 281 -17.35 -11.44 -6.80
C THR A 281 -16.12 -12.34 -6.83
N LYS A 282 -16.31 -13.64 -7.06
CA LYS A 282 -15.21 -14.60 -7.22
C LYS A 282 -14.36 -14.32 -8.46
N HIS A 283 -14.97 -13.98 -9.59
CA HIS A 283 -14.24 -13.54 -10.79
C HIS A 283 -13.42 -12.27 -10.53
N MET A 284 -13.96 -11.30 -9.80
CA MET A 284 -13.21 -10.10 -9.40
C MET A 284 -12.02 -10.45 -8.49
N GLU A 285 -12.23 -11.30 -7.47
CA GLU A 285 -11.17 -11.76 -6.58
C GLU A 285 -10.01 -12.43 -7.33
N LEU A 286 -10.31 -13.33 -8.27
CA LEU A 286 -9.29 -13.98 -9.10
C LEU A 286 -8.58 -13.02 -10.03
N TYR A 287 -9.31 -12.06 -10.60
CA TYR A 287 -8.70 -11.02 -11.43
C TYR A 287 -7.72 -10.18 -10.60
N TYR A 288 -8.09 -9.74 -9.40
CA TYR A 288 -7.18 -9.00 -8.52
C TYR A 288 -5.94 -9.82 -8.16
N LEU A 289 -6.09 -11.12 -7.87
CA LEU A 289 -4.96 -12.02 -7.65
C LEU A 289 -4.03 -12.11 -8.87
N SER A 290 -4.59 -12.19 -10.07
CA SER A 290 -3.81 -12.20 -11.31
C SER A 290 -3.05 -10.88 -11.53
N GLN A 291 -3.66 -9.75 -11.18
CA GLN A 291 -3.03 -8.43 -11.30
C GLN A 291 -1.91 -8.23 -10.25
N ALA A 292 -2.09 -8.78 -9.05
CA ALA A 292 -1.05 -8.79 -8.02
C ALA A 292 0.20 -9.58 -8.45
N LEU A 293 0.11 -10.45 -9.46
CA LEU A 293 1.26 -11.16 -10.02
C LEU A 293 2.01 -10.38 -11.11
N VAL A 294 1.42 -9.32 -11.66
CA VAL A 294 2.02 -8.52 -12.75
C VAL A 294 3.38 -7.92 -12.37
N PRO A 295 3.58 -7.35 -11.16
CA PRO A 295 4.89 -6.82 -10.75
C PRO A 295 6.01 -7.87 -10.73
N TYR A 296 5.68 -9.16 -10.62
CA TYR A 296 6.65 -10.25 -10.60
C TYR A 296 6.94 -10.85 -11.99
N GLY A 297 6.33 -10.31 -13.06
CA GLY A 297 6.57 -10.72 -14.44
C GLY A 297 5.42 -11.50 -15.09
N TYR A 298 4.26 -11.60 -14.45
CA TYR A 298 3.06 -12.12 -15.12
C TYR A 298 2.51 -11.08 -16.12
N HIS A 299 2.05 -11.54 -17.29
CA HIS A 299 1.55 -10.64 -18.34
C HIS A 299 0.17 -10.02 -18.04
N GLY A 300 -0.52 -10.52 -17.00
CA GLY A 300 -1.87 -10.10 -16.67
C GLY A 300 -2.93 -10.71 -17.58
N ILE A 301 -4.20 -10.48 -17.25
CA ILE A 301 -5.33 -10.92 -18.07
C ILE A 301 -5.83 -9.70 -18.84
N ASP A 302 -5.91 -9.81 -20.17
CA ASP A 302 -6.47 -8.74 -20.99
C ASP A 302 -7.99 -8.56 -20.77
N PRO A 303 -8.54 -7.35 -20.96
CA PRO A 303 -9.94 -7.07 -20.67
C PRO A 303 -10.92 -7.98 -21.40
N ALA A 304 -10.63 -8.30 -22.67
CA ALA A 304 -11.41 -9.19 -23.50
C ALA A 304 -11.44 -10.62 -22.94
N SER A 305 -10.28 -11.20 -22.65
CA SER A 305 -10.16 -12.52 -22.03
C SER A 305 -10.84 -12.58 -20.66
N ARG A 306 -10.80 -11.50 -19.88
CA ARG A 306 -11.51 -11.41 -18.60
C ARG A 306 -13.02 -11.60 -18.79
N VAL A 307 -13.61 -10.91 -19.76
CA VAL A 307 -15.05 -11.06 -20.08
C VAL A 307 -15.33 -12.44 -20.66
N GLN A 308 -14.48 -12.95 -21.55
CA GLN A 308 -14.65 -14.31 -22.11
C GLN A 308 -14.66 -15.40 -21.04
N ARG A 309 -13.75 -15.32 -20.05
CA ARG A 309 -13.70 -16.25 -18.91
C ARG A 309 -14.94 -16.14 -18.02
N LEU A 310 -15.50 -14.95 -17.84
CA LEU A 310 -16.77 -14.76 -17.14
C LEU A 310 -17.92 -15.47 -17.88
N LEU A 311 -18.01 -15.28 -19.19
CA LEU A 311 -19.07 -15.83 -20.02
C LEU A 311 -18.95 -17.36 -20.19
N SER A 312 -17.73 -17.90 -20.34
CA SER A 312 -17.51 -19.34 -20.53
C SER A 312 -17.93 -20.19 -19.32
N GLY A 313 -17.88 -19.63 -18.12
CA GLY A 313 -18.33 -20.26 -16.87
C GLY A 313 -19.85 -20.28 -16.69
N ILE A 314 -20.61 -19.53 -17.49
CA ILE A 314 -22.08 -19.58 -17.46
C ILE A 314 -22.54 -20.84 -18.20
N LYS A 315 -23.16 -21.77 -17.47
CA LYS A 315 -23.70 -23.05 -17.97
C LYS A 315 -25.22 -23.03 -17.91
N THR A 316 -25.81 -22.07 -18.63
CA THR A 316 -27.27 -21.90 -18.67
C THR A 316 -27.73 -21.35 -20.01
N ASP A 317 -28.61 -22.10 -20.67
CA ASP A 317 -29.18 -21.73 -21.97
C ASP A 317 -30.03 -20.44 -21.91
N THR A 318 -30.46 -20.04 -20.71
CA THR A 318 -31.34 -18.88 -20.52
C THR A 318 -30.64 -17.55 -20.75
N LEU A 319 -29.31 -17.53 -20.75
CA LEU A 319 -28.50 -16.31 -20.91
C LEU A 319 -27.83 -16.23 -22.28
N ASP A 320 -27.97 -17.24 -23.14
CA ASP A 320 -27.29 -17.33 -24.44
C ASP A 320 -27.54 -16.11 -25.34
N SER A 321 -28.78 -15.59 -25.36
CA SER A 321 -29.11 -14.42 -26.18
C SER A 321 -28.34 -13.16 -25.76
N VAL A 322 -28.15 -12.97 -24.46
CA VAL A 322 -27.38 -11.85 -23.89
C VAL A 322 -25.89 -12.08 -24.11
N MET A 323 -25.42 -13.32 -23.95
CA MET A 323 -24.02 -13.67 -24.22
C MET A 323 -23.64 -13.40 -25.68
N ILE A 324 -24.48 -13.81 -26.65
CA ILE A 324 -24.28 -13.53 -28.08
C ILE A 324 -24.24 -12.01 -28.33
N HIS A 325 -25.10 -11.23 -27.67
CA HIS A 325 -25.08 -9.77 -27.77
C HIS A 325 -23.77 -9.16 -27.26
N VAL A 326 -23.21 -9.68 -26.16
CA VAL A 326 -21.90 -9.24 -25.64
C VAL A 326 -20.78 -9.62 -26.61
N PHE A 327 -20.78 -10.83 -27.17
CA PHE A 327 -19.79 -11.26 -28.16
C PHE A 327 -19.84 -10.46 -29.47
N GLY A 328 -21.02 -9.94 -29.84
CA GLY A 328 -21.18 -9.11 -31.03
C GLY A 328 -20.80 -7.64 -30.85
N ASN A 329 -20.44 -7.20 -29.63
CA ASN A 329 -20.14 -5.81 -29.32
C ASN A 329 -18.79 -5.67 -28.60
N ASP A 330 -17.79 -5.20 -29.32
CA ASP A 330 -16.42 -5.02 -28.82
C ASP A 330 -16.34 -4.12 -27.57
N ASN A 331 -17.24 -3.13 -27.44
CA ASN A 331 -17.25 -2.25 -26.26
C ASN A 331 -17.67 -3.00 -25.00
N LEU A 332 -18.64 -3.92 -25.10
CA LEU A 332 -19.07 -4.75 -23.97
C LEU A 332 -18.02 -5.82 -23.67
N LEU A 333 -17.41 -6.39 -24.70
CA LEU A 333 -16.40 -7.42 -24.55
C LEU A 333 -15.14 -6.91 -23.85
N ASN A 334 -14.81 -5.61 -23.96
CA ASN A 334 -13.69 -5.00 -23.26
C ASN A 334 -14.06 -4.34 -21.92
N ASP A 335 -15.35 -4.28 -21.56
CA ASP A 335 -15.84 -3.66 -20.32
C ASP A 335 -16.56 -4.69 -19.44
N PHE A 336 -15.83 -5.15 -18.42
CA PHE A 336 -16.32 -6.13 -17.45
C PHE A 336 -17.55 -5.62 -16.68
N ASP A 337 -17.54 -4.35 -16.25
CA ASP A 337 -18.59 -3.81 -15.39
C ASP A 337 -19.89 -3.60 -16.17
N GLN A 338 -19.80 -3.14 -17.42
CA GLN A 338 -20.96 -3.05 -18.31
C GLN A 338 -21.55 -4.42 -18.63
N THR A 339 -20.70 -5.42 -18.90
CA THR A 339 -21.16 -6.79 -19.16
C THR A 339 -21.86 -7.39 -17.94
N VAL A 340 -21.29 -7.23 -16.74
CA VAL A 340 -21.90 -7.68 -15.49
C VAL A 340 -23.25 -7.00 -15.26
N LYS A 341 -23.34 -5.68 -15.50
CA LYS A 341 -24.59 -4.93 -15.33
C LYS A 341 -25.68 -5.44 -16.28
N LEU A 342 -25.35 -5.64 -17.55
CA LEU A 342 -26.27 -6.19 -18.55
C LEU A 342 -26.82 -7.56 -18.13
N LEU A 343 -25.94 -8.45 -17.65
CA LEU A 343 -26.32 -9.78 -17.15
C LEU A 343 -27.21 -9.69 -15.90
N LYS A 344 -26.86 -8.82 -14.93
CA LYS A 344 -27.68 -8.57 -13.73
C LYS A 344 -29.07 -8.06 -14.08
N ASP A 345 -29.18 -7.08 -14.97
CA ASP A 345 -30.46 -6.48 -15.38
C ASP A 345 -31.36 -7.53 -16.05
N PHE A 346 -30.79 -8.41 -16.88
CA PHE A 346 -31.53 -9.49 -17.53
C PHE A 346 -32.01 -10.56 -16.54
N ILE A 347 -31.15 -10.97 -15.59
CA ILE A 347 -31.53 -11.92 -14.53
C ILE A 347 -32.64 -11.33 -13.65
N GLY A 348 -32.51 -10.05 -13.27
CA GLY A 348 -33.50 -9.33 -12.47
C GLY A 348 -34.85 -9.22 -13.17
N GLY A 349 -34.86 -8.79 -14.44
CA GLY A 349 -36.08 -8.71 -15.25
C GLY A 349 -36.78 -10.06 -15.41
N ARG A 350 -36.04 -11.15 -15.53
CA ARG A 350 -36.60 -12.51 -15.64
C ARG A 350 -37.24 -12.99 -14.35
N ASN A 351 -36.61 -12.73 -13.20
CA ASN A 351 -37.16 -13.10 -11.89
C ASN A 351 -38.50 -12.39 -11.64
N SER A 352 -38.59 -11.10 -11.97
CA SER A 352 -39.85 -10.35 -11.89
C SER A 352 -40.93 -10.93 -12.81
N HIS A 353 -40.58 -11.34 -14.03
CA HIS A 353 -41.52 -11.91 -14.99
C HIS A 353 -42.06 -13.29 -14.56
N GLN A 354 -41.24 -14.13 -13.91
CA GLN A 354 -41.67 -15.41 -13.34
C GLN A 354 -42.59 -15.24 -12.12
N ASP A 355 -42.32 -14.27 -11.26
CA ASP A 355 -43.18 -14.00 -10.09
C ASP A 355 -44.55 -13.47 -10.51
N HIS A 356 -44.60 -12.61 -11.54
CA HIS A 356 -45.87 -12.17 -12.14
C HIS A 356 -46.65 -13.31 -12.80
N GLN A 357 -45.98 -14.28 -13.45
CA GLN A 357 -46.67 -15.46 -14.02
C GLN A 357 -47.21 -16.42 -12.96
N LYS A 358 -46.52 -16.60 -11.83
CA LYS A 358 -46.99 -17.43 -10.71
C LYS A 358 -48.22 -16.83 -10.02
N MET A 359 -48.31 -15.50 -9.94
CA MET A 359 -49.50 -14.81 -9.41
C MET A 359 -50.67 -14.77 -10.40
N ALA A 360 -50.41 -14.83 -11.70
CA ALA A 360 -51.43 -14.81 -12.74
C ALA A 360 -52.12 -16.17 -12.99
N ASN A 361 -51.60 -17.29 -12.44
CA ASN A 361 -52.15 -18.61 -12.71
C ASN A 361 -52.31 -19.48 -11.43
N PRO A 362 -53.34 -19.24 -10.60
CA PRO A 362 -53.66 -20.11 -9.47
C PRO A 362 -54.38 -21.37 -9.98
N THR A 363 -53.65 -22.38 -10.44
CA THR A 363 -54.25 -23.66 -10.81
C THR A 363 -54.68 -24.44 -9.56
N ARG A 364 -55.90 -24.13 -9.10
CA ARG A 364 -56.96 -25.00 -8.58
C ARG A 364 -56.59 -26.49 -8.33
N THR A 365 -55.89 -26.79 -7.23
CA THR A 365 -55.92 -28.14 -6.64
C THR A 365 -57.04 -28.25 -5.62
N GLY A 366 -58.10 -28.97 -6.02
CA GLY A 366 -59.30 -29.22 -5.24
C GLY A 366 -59.01 -29.95 -3.93
N LYS A 367 -59.44 -29.31 -2.85
CA LYS A 367 -59.46 -29.82 -1.48
C LYS A 367 -60.54 -30.91 -1.37
N ARG A 368 -60.19 -32.19 -1.56
CA ARG A 368 -61.06 -33.31 -1.14
C ARG A 368 -60.92 -33.50 0.37
N LYS A 369 -61.91 -32.95 1.08
CA LYS A 369 -62.15 -33.12 2.52
C LYS A 369 -62.79 -34.51 2.70
N SER A 370 -62.06 -35.47 3.28
CA SER A 370 -62.63 -36.70 3.82
C SER A 370 -62.45 -36.67 5.33
N THR A 371 -63.58 -36.71 6.00
CA THR A 371 -63.76 -36.76 7.44
C THR A 371 -63.78 -38.21 7.92
N ASP A 372 -63.19 -38.40 9.10
CA ASP A 372 -63.63 -39.29 10.16
C ASP A 372 -63.31 -40.80 10.08
N SER A 373 -62.53 -41.28 11.06
CA SER A 373 -62.97 -42.23 12.11
C SER A 373 -61.75 -43.00 12.66
N GLY A 374 -61.64 -43.03 13.99
CA GLY A 374 -60.44 -43.47 14.70
C GLY A 374 -60.27 -44.98 14.84
N CYS A 375 -59.15 -45.39 15.45
CA CYS A 375 -59.15 -46.40 16.50
C CYS A 375 -57.79 -46.48 17.22
N HIS A 376 -57.87 -46.63 18.53
CA HIS A 376 -56.83 -47.06 19.46
C HIS A 376 -55.94 -48.21 18.97
N SER A 377 -54.65 -48.16 19.29
CA SER A 377 -53.90 -49.33 19.77
C SER A 377 -52.56 -48.94 20.41
N LYS A 378 -52.45 -49.20 21.71
CA LYS A 378 -51.22 -49.20 22.52
C LYS A 378 -50.30 -50.35 22.07
N ARG A 379 -48.99 -50.13 21.96
CA ARG A 379 -47.99 -51.14 22.39
C ARG A 379 -46.57 -50.60 22.59
N ARG A 380 -46.28 -50.37 23.87
CA ARG A 380 -45.07 -50.66 24.65
C ARG A 380 -44.05 -51.61 23.98
N ASN A 381 -42.78 -51.19 23.85
CA ASN A 381 -41.59 -52.05 24.01
C ASN A 381 -40.35 -51.16 24.23
N LYS A 382 -39.87 -50.96 25.47
CA LYS A 382 -38.67 -51.62 26.03
C LYS A 382 -37.80 -52.36 25.01
N ASN A 383 -36.58 -51.86 24.76
CA ASN A 383 -35.39 -52.66 25.03
C ASN A 383 -34.15 -51.81 25.30
N LYS A 384 -33.38 -52.26 26.31
CA LYS A 384 -32.03 -51.83 26.69
C LYS A 384 -31.02 -52.69 25.92
N GLY A 385 -29.79 -52.18 25.79
CA GLY A 385 -28.58 -52.99 25.95
C GLY A 385 -27.65 -53.02 24.74
N GLY A 386 -26.42 -52.59 24.96
CA GLY A 386 -25.29 -52.60 24.03
C GLY A 386 -24.37 -51.43 24.33
#